data_AF-A0A7C7LI84-F1
#
_entry.id   AF-A0A7C7LI84-F1
#
_cell.length_a   1.000
_cell.length_b   1.000
_cell.length_c   1.000
_cell.angle_alpha   90.00
_cell.angle_beta   90.00
_cell.angle_gamma   90.00
#
_symmetry.space_group_name_H-M   'P 1'
#
loop_
_entity.id
_entity.type
_entity.pdbx_description
1 polymer ?
#
loop_
_entity_poly.entity_id
_entity_poly.type
_entity_poly.pdbx_seq_one_letter_code
_entity_poly.pdbx_strand_id
1 'polypeptide(L)' 'MQLLTWEQRYGIYSLLKTGYNQSMIANVIGVHKSTISRELRRNRGYQYKQALSSVPPPGCRMRRCF' A
#
# COMPACT_ATOMS: atom_id res chain seq x y z
N MET A 1 11.24 7.49 10.47
CA MET A 1 10.07 6.63 10.18
C MET A 1 9.92 5.65 11.33
N GLN A 2 8.86 5.77 12.14
CA GLN A 2 8.59 4.82 13.21
C GLN A 2 8.03 3.50 12.65
N LEU A 3 8.47 2.39 13.25
CA LEU A 3 7.93 1.07 13.00
C LEU A 3 6.59 0.96 13.74
N LEU A 4 5.50 0.65 13.02
CA LEU A 4 4.22 0.36 13.65
C LEU A 4 4.29 -0.99 14.35
N THR A 5 3.83 -1.04 15.59
CA THR A 5 3.68 -2.32 16.29
C THR A 5 2.59 -3.16 15.62
N TRP A 6 2.64 -4.47 15.83
CA TRP A 6 1.65 -5.38 15.27
C TRP A 6 0.23 -5.01 15.71
N GLU A 7 0.04 -4.67 16.98
CA GLU A 7 -1.26 -4.24 17.53
C GLU A 7 -1.83 -3.02 16.82
N GLN A 8 -1.00 -2.01 16.56
CA GLN A 8 -1.42 -0.81 15.84
C GLN A 8 -1.85 -1.14 14.41
N ARG A 9 -1.18 -2.07 13.74
CA ARG A 9 -1.59 -2.53 12.40
C ARG A 9 -2.96 -3.18 12.43
N TYR A 10 -3.18 -4.13 13.35
CA TYR A 10 -4.47 -4.78 13.49
C TYR A 10 -5.58 -3.78 13.82
N GLY A 11 -5.32 -2.82 14.71
CA GLY A 11 -6.25 -1.73 15.01
C GLY A 11 -6.62 -0.90 13.77
N ILE A 12 -5.63 -0.51 12.96
CA ILE A 12 -5.86 0.22 11.70
C ILE A 12 -6.73 -0.60 10.75
N TYR A 13 -6.45 -1.90 10.55
CA TYR A 13 -7.23 -2.74 9.63
C TYR A 13 -8.67 -2.95 10.10
N SER A 14 -8.90 -3.18 11.40
CA SER A 14 -10.25 -3.34 11.96
C SER A 14 -11.08 -2.07 11.79
N LEU A 15 -10.49 -0.90 12.01
CA LEU A 15 -11.15 0.40 11.82
C LEU A 15 -11.37 0.72 10.33
N LEU A 16 -10.43 0.36 9.47
CA LEU A 16 -10.59 0.53 8.02
C LEU A 16 -11.74 -0.35 7.50
N LYS A 17 -11.86 -1.59 7.99
CA LYS A 17 -12.90 -2.54 7.61
C LYS A 17 -14.30 -2.09 8.05
N THR A 18 -14.38 -1.37 9.17
CA THR A 18 -15.64 -0.77 9.68
C THR A 18 -16.00 0.54 8.99
N GLY A 19 -15.17 1.05 8.06
CA GLY A 19 -15.47 2.22 7.24
C GLY A 19 -15.01 3.56 7.83
N TYR A 20 -14.16 3.54 8.87
CA TYR A 20 -13.65 4.79 9.45
C TYR A 20 -12.66 5.51 8.51
N ASN A 21 -12.74 6.83 8.52
CA ASN A 21 -11.81 7.68 7.80
C ASN A 21 -10.42 7.66 8.45
N GLN A 22 -9.36 7.74 7.64
CA GLN A 22 -7.97 7.72 8.10
C GLN A 22 -7.64 8.78 9.17
N SER A 23 -8.29 9.95 9.11
CA SER A 23 -8.13 11.00 10.13
C SER A 23 -8.72 10.60 11.49
N MET A 24 -9.84 9.87 11.51
CA MET A 24 -10.44 9.37 12.76
C MET A 24 -9.58 8.25 13.34
N ILE A 25 -9.07 7.35 12.48
CA ILE A 25 -8.14 6.28 12.88
C ILE A 25 -6.86 6.85 13.49
N ALA A 26 -6.34 7.95 12.91
CA ALA A 26 -5.18 8.67 13.45
C ALA A 26 -5.42 9.16 14.88
N ASN A 27 -6.58 9.76 15.14
CA ASN A 27 -6.96 10.24 16.47
C ASN A 27 -7.16 9.10 17.48
N VAL A 28 -7.79 7.98 17.06
CA VAL A 28 -8.08 6.84 17.94
C VAL A 28 -6.79 6.10 18.35
N ILE A 29 -5.86 5.92 17.42
CA ILE A 29 -4.61 5.17 17.66
C ILE A 29 -3.48 6.09 18.15
N GLY A 30 -3.64 7.41 18.03
CA GLY A 30 -2.62 8.40 18.41
C GLY A 30 -1.42 8.44 17.46
N VAL A 31 -1.61 8.05 16.20
CA VAL A 31 -0.56 8.05 15.17
C VAL A 31 -0.83 9.10 14.12
N HIS A 32 0.23 9.67 13.56
CA HIS A 32 0.07 10.67 12.51
C HIS A 32 -0.56 10.07 11.24
N LYS A 33 -1.41 10.84 10.56
CA LYS A 33 -2.11 10.43 9.33
C LYS A 33 -1.16 9.96 8.22
N SER A 34 0.02 10.56 8.11
CA SER A 34 1.04 10.16 7.13
C SER A 34 1.61 8.75 7.41
N THR A 35 1.61 8.32 8.68
CA THR A 35 2.05 6.98 9.07
C THR A 35 1.04 5.93 8.63
N ILE A 36 -0.25 6.18 8.85
CA ILE A 36 -1.35 5.31 8.39
C ILE A 36 -1.33 5.21 6.85
N SER A 37 -1.22 6.34 6.16
CA SER A 37 -1.17 6.37 4.69
C SER A 37 0.00 5.55 4.13
N ARG A 38 1.19 5.66 4.75
CA ARG A 38 2.37 4.87 4.36
C ARG A 38 2.19 3.38 4.64
N GLU A 39 1.58 3.00 5.77
CA GLU A 39 1.27 1.61 6.12
C GLU A 39 0.28 1.00 5.11
N LEU A 40 -0.82 1.69 4.82
CA LEU A 40 -1.79 1.27 3.81
C LEU A 40 -1.15 1.13 2.41
N ARG A 41 -0.22 2.02 2.06
CA ARG A 41 0.51 1.94 0.79
C ARG A 41 1.45 0.73 0.74
N ARG A 42 2.10 0.37 1.84
CA ARG A 42 2.95 -0.84 1.92
C ARG A 42 2.14 -2.12 1.74
N ASN A 43 0.91 -2.15 2.24
CA ASN A 43 0.03 -3.31 2.11
C ASN A 43 -0.52 -3.52 0.67
N ARG A 44 -0.45 -2.51 -0.20
CA ARG A 44 -0.79 -2.65 -1.63
C ARG A 44 0.22 -3.45 -2.46
N GLY A 45 1.32 -3.91 -1.85
CA GLY A 45 2.49 -4.51 -2.51
C GLY A 45 2.39 -5.96 -2.99
N TYR A 46 1.22 -6.61 -3.02
CA TYR A 46 1.06 -7.96 -3.56
C TYR A 46 0.10 -8.04 -4.77
N GLN A 47 0.09 -7.02 -5.63
CA GLN A 47 -0.35 -7.21 -7.02
C GLN A 47 0.84 -7.71 -7.85
N TYR A 48 1.24 -8.96 -7.66
CA TYR A 48 2.14 -9.70 -8.57
C TYR A 48 1.44 -10.06 -9.91
N LYS A 49 0.26 -9.50 -10.21
CA LYS A 49 -0.53 -9.77 -11.41
C LYS A 49 -0.22 -8.85 -12.60
N GLN A 50 0.96 -8.23 -12.65
CA GLN A 50 1.39 -7.45 -13.82
C GLN A 50 2.82 -7.74 -14.30
N ALA A 51 3.54 -8.66 -13.65
CA ALA A 51 4.85 -9.12 -14.11
C ALA A 51 4.82 -10.55 -14.70
N LEU A 52 3.76 -11.33 -14.47
CA LEU A 52 3.57 -12.65 -15.10
C LEU A 52 2.91 -12.58 -16.48
N SER A 53 2.71 -11.38 -17.03
CA SER A 53 2.32 -11.14 -18.42
C SER A 53 3.50 -10.58 -19.22
N SER A 54 4.71 -11.09 -18.97
CA SER A 54 5.90 -10.85 -19.80
C SER A 54 5.81 -11.58 -21.14
N VAL A 55 4.65 -11.53 -21.79
CA VAL A 55 4.56 -11.67 -23.24
C VAL A 55 4.68 -10.23 -23.77
N PRO A 56 5.81 -9.84 -24.38
CA PRO A 56 5.90 -8.52 -24.98
C PRO A 56 4.81 -8.38 -26.05
N PRO A 57 4.16 -7.21 -26.19
CA PRO A 57 3.16 -7.01 -27.22
C PRO A 57 3.77 -7.28 -28.60
N PRO A 58 3.12 -8.06 -29.49
CA PRO A 58 3.65 -8.33 -30.82
C PRO A 58 3.72 -7.01 -31.59
N GLY A 59 4.93 -6.50 -31.82
CA GLY A 59 5.17 -5.27 -32.57
C GLY A 59 6.21 -4.31 -31.97
N CYS A 60 6.61 -4.48 -30.71
CA CYS A 60 7.68 -3.65 -30.11
C CYS A 60 9.05 -4.05 -30.66
N ARG A 61 9.43 -3.48 -31.81
CA ARG A 61 10.79 -3.55 -32.35
C ARG A 61 11.71 -2.74 -31.43
N MET A 62 12.46 -3.43 -30.57
CA MET A 62 13.55 -2.87 -29.77
C MET A 62 14.55 -2.15 -30.69
N ARG A 63 14.37 -0.85 -30.94
CA ARG A 63 15.40 -0.01 -31.55
C ARG A 63 16.27 0.51 -30.41
N ARG A 64 17.47 -0.07 -30.39
CA ARG A 64 18.67 0.22 -29.59
C ARG A 64 18.79 1.67 -29.13
N CYS A 65 19.25 1.81 -27.88
CA CYS A 65 19.86 2.99 -27.31
C CYS A 65 20.93 3.59 -28.24
N PHE A 66 20.78 4.89 -28.56
CA PHE A 66 21.77 5.95 -28.49
C PHE A 66 21.03 7.29 -28.42
#